data_AF-A0A8T2MMK3-F1
#
_entry.id   AF-A0A8T2MMK3-F1
#
_cell.length_a   1.000
_cell.length_b   1.000
_cell.length_c   1.000
_cell.angle_alpha   90.00
_cell.angle_beta   90.00
_cell.angle_gamma   90.00
#
_symmetry.space_group_name_H-M   'P 1'
#
loop_
_entity.id
_entity.type
_entity.pdbx_description
1 polymer ?
#
loop_
_entity_poly.entity_id
_entity_poly.type
_entity_poly.pdbx_seq_one_letter_code
_entity_poly.pdbx_strand_id
1 'polypeptide(L)'
;AIKVEYTRLVHVALQDQAPESDHRLRHPIVYFLQNQAPKKVWERMLFEQFADSSLGSDERCKAAVKVAHQKLDLIKTDEAEMAEYEVSRQFI
;
A
#
# COMPACT_ATOMS: atom_id res chain seq x y z
N ALA A 1 0.46 -12.06 7.34
CA ALA A 1 -0.54 -11.14 6.76
C ALA A 1 0.08 -10.26 5.67
N ILE A 2 0.96 -9.30 5.99
CA ILE A 2 1.51 -8.31 5.03
C ILE A 2 2.11 -8.93 3.76
N LYS A 3 3.00 -9.94 3.90
CA LYS A 3 3.60 -10.63 2.74
C LYS A 3 2.56 -11.28 1.82
N VAL A 4 1.49 -11.84 2.40
CA VAL A 4 0.42 -12.51 1.63
C VAL A 4 -0.38 -11.48 0.85
N GLU A 5 -0.72 -10.35 1.47
CA GLU A 5 -1.48 -9.29 0.82
C GLU A 5 -0.67 -8.60 -0.28
N TYR A 6 0.62 -8.35 -0.06
CA TYR A 6 1.52 -7.89 -1.11
C TYR A 6 1.55 -8.85 -2.30
N THR A 7 1.75 -10.15 -2.07
CA THR A 7 1.75 -11.15 -3.15
C THR A 7 0.43 -11.16 -3.91
N ARG A 8 -0.70 -11.02 -3.21
CA ARG A 8 -2.02 -10.93 -3.84
C ARG A 8 -2.13 -9.71 -4.76
N LEU A 9 -1.71 -8.53 -4.28
CA LEU A 9 -1.76 -7.28 -5.03
C LEU A 9 -0.82 -7.29 -6.25
N VAL A 10 0.36 -7.89 -6.13
CA VAL A 10 1.28 -8.10 -7.27
C VAL A 10 0.63 -8.99 -8.33
N HIS A 11 0.00 -10.09 -7.94
CA HIS A 11 -0.68 -10.96 -8.89
C HIS A 11 -1.80 -10.22 -9.63
N VAL A 12 -2.60 -9.44 -8.90
CA VAL A 12 -3.67 -8.58 -9.44
C VAL A 12 -3.13 -7.52 -10.41
N ALA A 13 -1.96 -6.96 -10.12
CA ALA A 13 -1.31 -5.95 -10.97
C ALA A 13 -0.74 -6.52 -12.29
N LEU A 14 -0.42 -7.81 -12.33
CA LEU A 14 0.15 -8.49 -13.51
C LEU A 14 -0.89 -9.12 -14.42
N GLN A 15 -2.16 -9.17 -14.01
CA GLN A 15 -3.24 -9.69 -14.85
C GLN A 15 -3.54 -8.72 -16.00
N ASP A 16 -3.53 -9.22 -17.24
CA ASP A 16 -3.97 -8.47 -18.42
C ASP A 16 -5.50 -8.37 -18.41
N GLN A 17 -6.03 -7.14 -18.46
CA GLN A 17 -7.43 -6.88 -18.13
C GLN A 17 -8.12 -6.04 -19.20
N ALA A 18 -9.38 -6.39 -19.44
CA ALA A 18 -10.26 -5.60 -20.27
C ALA A 18 -10.51 -4.22 -19.62
N PRO A 19 -10.70 -3.14 -20.41
CA PRO A 19 -10.81 -1.77 -19.92
C PRO A 19 -11.89 -1.57 -18.84
N GLU A 20 -12.98 -2.33 -18.90
CA GLU A 20 -14.08 -2.32 -17.93
C GLU A 20 -13.71 -2.85 -16.54
N SER A 21 -12.56 -3.53 -16.41
CA SER A 21 -12.13 -4.17 -15.17
C SER A 21 -10.94 -3.49 -14.50
N ASP A 22 -10.57 -2.28 -14.88
CA ASP A 22 -9.37 -1.59 -14.41
C ASP A 22 -9.16 -1.68 -12.87
N HIS A 23 -8.25 -2.55 -12.46
CA HIS A 23 -7.92 -2.80 -11.06
C HIS A 23 -7.22 -1.61 -10.38
N ARG A 24 -6.64 -0.70 -11.16
CA ARG A 24 -6.02 0.53 -10.64
C ARG A 24 -7.04 1.40 -9.93
N LEU A 25 -8.28 1.40 -10.39
CA LEU A 25 -9.39 2.16 -9.79
C LEU A 25 -9.90 1.54 -8.49
N ARG A 26 -9.55 0.27 -8.20
CA ARG A 26 -10.03 -0.46 -7.03
C ARG A 26 -8.99 -0.60 -5.91
N HIS A 27 -7.72 -0.61 -6.27
CA HIS A 27 -6.63 -0.83 -5.33
C HIS A 27 -5.51 0.19 -5.54
N PRO A 28 -5.38 1.19 -4.64
CA PRO A 28 -4.33 2.21 -4.73
C PRO A 28 -2.91 1.63 -4.89
N ILE A 29 -2.61 0.52 -4.20
CA ILE A 29 -1.31 -0.17 -4.33
C ILE A 29 -1.13 -0.78 -5.73
N VAL A 30 -2.19 -1.29 -6.37
CA VAL A 30 -2.11 -1.79 -7.75
C VAL A 30 -1.83 -0.65 -8.72
N TYR A 31 -2.46 0.51 -8.52
CA TYR A 31 -2.16 1.72 -9.29
C TYR A 31 -0.66 2.07 -9.18
N PHE A 32 -0.11 2.12 -7.96
CA PHE A 32 1.31 2.42 -7.76
C PHE A 32 2.25 1.40 -8.38
N LEU A 33 1.96 0.09 -8.25
CA LEU A 33 2.78 -0.97 -8.83
C LEU A 33 2.80 -0.89 -10.36
N GLN A 34 1.64 -0.69 -10.99
CA GLN A 34 1.54 -0.60 -12.45
C GLN A 34 2.17 0.69 -13.00
N ASN A 35 2.13 1.80 -12.26
CA ASN A 35 2.81 3.05 -12.62
C ASN A 35 4.28 3.10 -12.19
N GLN A 36 4.87 1.97 -11.77
CA GLN A 36 6.29 1.85 -11.39
C GLN A 36 6.71 2.85 -10.31
N ALA A 37 5.80 3.19 -9.39
CA ALA A 37 6.10 4.12 -8.33
C ALA A 37 7.27 3.60 -7.46
N PRO A 38 8.07 4.50 -6.86
CA PRO A 38 9.19 4.13 -6.02
C PRO A 38 8.78 3.11 -4.95
N LYS A 39 9.64 2.13 -4.70
CA LYS A 39 9.32 1.01 -3.79
C LYS A 39 8.79 1.48 -2.42
N LYS A 40 9.41 2.52 -1.87
CA LYS A 40 9.04 3.08 -0.56
C LYS A 40 7.63 3.65 -0.52
N VAL A 41 7.12 4.18 -1.64
CA VAL A 41 5.79 4.78 -1.76
C VAL A 41 4.71 3.72 -1.52
N TRP A 42 4.75 2.61 -2.28
CA TRP A 42 3.75 1.56 -2.09
C TRP A 42 3.99 0.76 -0.82
N GLU A 43 5.24 0.61 -0.34
CA GLU A 43 5.54 -0.02 0.96
C GLU A 43 4.91 0.76 2.10
N ARG A 44 5.06 2.09 2.11
CA ARG A 44 4.44 2.97 3.10
C ARG A 44 2.93 2.84 3.08
N MET A 45 2.31 2.93 1.90
CA MET A 45 0.85 2.79 1.76
C MET A 45 0.34 1.44 2.25
N LEU A 46 1.06 0.35 1.95
CA LEU A 46 0.73 -0.98 2.45
C LEU A 46 0.75 -1.01 3.98
N PHE A 47 1.78 -0.45 4.61
CA PHE A 47 1.83 -0.40 6.07
C PHE A 47 0.76 0.53 6.67
N GLU A 48 0.43 1.65 6.04
CA GLU A 48 -0.66 2.53 6.48
C GLU A 48 -2.01 1.78 6.49
N GLN A 49 -2.29 0.94 5.49
CA GLN A 49 -3.50 0.09 5.49
C GLN A 49 -3.54 -0.91 6.64
N PHE A 50 -2.39 -1.49 7.02
CA PHE A 50 -2.30 -2.42 8.15
C PHE A 50 -2.24 -1.71 9.52
N ALA A 51 -1.90 -0.42 9.54
CA ALA A 51 -1.85 0.42 10.73
C ALA A 51 -3.19 1.12 11.02
N ASP A 52 -4.20 0.95 10.16
CA ASP A 52 -5.52 1.55 10.34
C ASP A 52 -6.16 1.06 11.66
N SER A 53 -6.51 2.05 12.50
CA SER A 53 -7.16 1.88 13.80
C SER A 53 -8.46 1.07 13.76
N SER A 54 -9.14 0.98 12.60
CA SER A 54 -10.31 0.13 12.41
C SER A 54 -10.02 -1.37 12.59
N LEU A 55 -8.77 -1.80 12.40
CA LEU A 55 -8.29 -3.16 12.67
C LEU A 55 -7.75 -3.35 14.10
N GLY A 56 -7.50 -2.27 14.84
CA GLY A 56 -6.86 -2.30 16.16
C GLY A 56 -7.74 -2.85 17.29
N SER A 57 -9.06 -2.93 17.08
CA SER A 57 -10.02 -3.50 18.03
C SER A 57 -10.12 -5.04 17.95
N ASP A 58 -9.67 -5.65 16.85
CA ASP A 58 -9.59 -7.11 16.71
C ASP A 58 -8.26 -7.61 17.31
N GLU A 59 -8.34 -8.41 18.38
CA GLU A 59 -7.18 -9.02 19.04
C GLU A 59 -6.30 -9.82 18.06
N ARG A 60 -6.88 -10.37 16.99
CA ARG A 60 -6.15 -11.14 15.97
C ARG A 60 -5.29 -10.24 15.09
N CYS A 61 -5.60 -8.95 15.02
CA CYS A 61 -4.94 -7.96 14.16
C CYS A 61 -3.93 -7.08 14.90
N LYS A 62 -3.99 -6.99 16.24
CA LYS A 62 -3.09 -6.13 17.06
C LYS A 62 -1.60 -6.35 16.80
N ALA A 63 -1.18 -7.62 16.63
CA ALA A 63 0.22 -7.93 16.34
C ALA A 63 0.65 -7.38 14.97
N ALA A 64 -0.22 -7.46 13.96
CA ALA A 64 0.04 -6.94 12.62
C ALA A 64 0.05 -5.40 12.61
N VAL A 65 -0.91 -4.76 13.30
CA VAL A 65 -0.99 -3.30 13.47
C VAL A 65 0.28 -2.77 14.14
N LYS A 66 0.74 -3.41 15.23
CA LYS A 66 1.99 -3.02 15.91
C LYS A 66 3.20 -3.12 14.99
N VAL A 67 3.32 -4.20 14.22
CA VAL A 67 4.42 -4.37 13.26
C VAL A 67 4.34 -3.33 12.15
N ALA A 68 3.13 -2.99 11.67
CA ALA A 68 2.94 -1.96 10.64
C ALA A 68 3.41 -0.58 11.12
N HIS A 69 3.04 -0.16 12.33
CA HIS A 69 3.55 1.10 12.92
C HIS A 69 5.08 1.11 13.04
N GLN A 70 5.68 0.04 13.56
CA GLN A 70 7.14 -0.07 13.65
C GLN A 70 7.82 0.01 12.28
N LYS A 71 7.19 -0.53 11.23
CA LYS A 71 7.72 -0.46 9.86
C LYS A 71 7.58 0.95 9.29
N LEU A 72 6.48 1.65 9.57
CA LEU A 72 6.29 3.05 9.16
C LEU A 72 7.36 3.97 9.78
N ASP A 73 7.68 3.79 11.06
CA ASP A 73 8.71 4.58 11.75
C ASP A 73 10.12 4.41 11.15
N LEU A 74 10.39 3.26 10.54
CA LEU A 74 11.68 2.93 9.92
C LEU A 74 11.79 3.42 8.46
N ILE A 75 10.67 3.75 7.82
CA ILE A 75 10.68 4.31 6.47
C ILE A 75 11.10 5.77 6.57
N LYS A 76 12.42 6.01 6.49
CA LYS A 76 12.96 7.33 6.21
C LYS A 76 12.57 7.71 4.79
N THR A 77 11.76 8.76 4.66
CA THR A 77 11.29 9.21 3.35
C THR A 77 12.06 10.46 2.98
N ASP A 78 12.62 10.48 1.77
CA ASP A 78 13.19 11.69 1.18
C ASP A 78 12.05 12.69 0.93
N GLU A 79 12.27 13.99 1.15
CA GLU A 79 11.26 15.03 0.95
C GLU A 79 10.69 15.02 -0.48
N ALA A 80 11.52 14.72 -1.49
CA ALA A 80 11.07 14.60 -2.87
C ALA A 80 10.16 13.37 -3.08
N GLU A 81 10.48 12.23 -2.45
CA GLU A 81 9.66 11.02 -2.52
C GLU A 81 8.32 11.19 -1.76
N MET A 82 8.29 11.95 -0.67
CA MET A 82 7.04 12.28 0.06
C MET A 82 6.15 13.22 -0.73
N ALA A 83 6.72 14.23 -1.38
CA ALA A 83 5.93 15.14 -2.22
C ALA A 83 5.26 14.36 -3.37
N GLU A 84 5.99 13.44 -4.01
CA GLU A 84 5.43 12.56 -5.04
C GLU A 84 4.35 11.62 -4.47
N TYR A 85 4.54 11.11 -3.24
CA TYR A 85 3.54 10.31 -2.53
C TYR A 85 2.25 11.09 -2.28
N GLU A 86 2.35 12.29 -1.70
CA GLU A 86 1.20 13.13 -1.34
C GLU A 86 0.43 13.57 -2.57
N VAL A 87 1.14 14.00 -3.63
CA VAL A 87 0.55 14.34 -4.91
C VAL A 87 -0.17 13.14 -5.51
N SER A 88 0.48 11.98 -5.56
CA SER A 88 -0.14 10.78 -6.11
C SER A 88 -1.38 10.34 -5.31
N ARG A 89 -1.33 10.44 -3.98
CA ARG A 89 -2.45 10.12 -3.07
C ARG A 89 -3.64 11.07 -3.23
N GLN A 90 -3.44 12.28 -3.77
CA GLN A 90 -4.52 13.22 -4.08
C GLN A 90 -5.30 12.84 -5.35
N PHE A 91 -4.71 12.00 -6.23
CA PHE A 91 -5.27 11.60 -7.52
C PHE A 91 -5.92 10.20 -7.53
N ILE A 92 -5.98 9.53 -6.37
CA ILE A 92 -6.60 8.20 -6.17
C ILE A 92 -7.59 8.31 -5.01
#